data_AF-A0A1F9KSQ6-F1
#
_entry.id   AF-A0A1F9KSQ6-F1
#
_cell.length_a   1.000
_cell.length_b   1.000
_cell.length_c   1.000
_cell.angle_alpha   90.00
_cell.angle_beta   90.00
_cell.angle_gamma   90.00
#
_symmetry.space_group_name_H-M   'P 1'
#
loop_
_entity.id
_entity.type
_entity.pdbx_description
1 polymer ?
#
loop_
_entity_poly.entity_id
_entity_poly.type
_entity_poly.pdbx_seq_one_letter_code
_entity_poly.pdbx_strand_id
1 'polypeptide(L)'
;MTALIVTGVVLILFFGYRAYVNSRQALQILEIQAPNIMRIAFDTQVFALTPANLEPVLKSVAAQFGGAGGQAEIEELKKEFDSHLWIAVMTRNRGLQNATDVVTQVRLTTPITALQGYSSTGYARMEVKEGGIGKETAAVNWNYIEPAITAVTLIGLQPKDFAGKAPYSKKDTRIWSRDFRLYFELAEVKSKEGAIAYAY
;
A
#
# COMPACT_ATOMS: atom_id res chain seq x y z
N MET A 1 1.90 -11.80 71.02
CA MET A 1 2.54 -10.70 70.25
C MET A 1 3.29 -11.23 69.02
N THR A 2 4.13 -12.25 69.17
CA THR A 2 4.86 -12.93 68.08
C THR A 2 3.99 -13.52 66.97
N ALA A 3 2.86 -14.16 67.30
CA ALA A 3 1.95 -14.73 66.29
C ALA A 3 1.36 -13.69 65.32
N LEU A 4 1.09 -12.47 65.79
CA LEU A 4 0.52 -11.38 64.98
C LEU A 4 1.54 -10.84 63.96
N ILE A 5 2.82 -10.79 64.34
CA ILE A 5 3.92 -10.37 63.47
C ILE A 5 4.16 -11.40 62.37
N VAL A 6 4.15 -12.69 62.71
CA VAL A 6 4.34 -13.78 61.75
C VAL A 6 3.22 -13.81 60.71
N THR A 7 1.96 -13.68 61.14
CA THR A 7 0.81 -13.61 60.21
C THR A 7 0.88 -12.40 59.29
N GLY A 8 1.31 -11.24 59.81
CA GLY A 8 1.51 -10.02 59.00
C GLY A 8 2.57 -10.22 57.90
N VAL A 9 3.70 -10.82 58.22
CA VAL A 9 4.79 -11.08 57.25
C VAL A 9 4.35 -12.08 56.18
N VAL A 10 3.64 -13.15 56.55
CA VAL A 10 3.13 -14.15 55.60
C VAL A 10 2.13 -13.52 54.62
N LEU A 11 1.25 -12.63 55.08
CA LEU A 11 0.31 -11.93 54.21
C LEU A 11 1.02 -11.00 53.23
N ILE A 12 2.02 -10.23 53.68
CA ILE A 12 2.81 -9.35 52.80
C ILE A 12 3.52 -10.15 51.71
N LEU A 13 4.15 -11.27 52.08
CA LEU A 13 4.83 -12.14 51.12
C LEU A 13 3.84 -12.79 50.14
N PHE A 14 2.67 -13.22 50.62
CA PHE A 14 1.64 -13.82 49.78
C PHE A 14 1.06 -12.83 48.77
N PHE A 15 0.69 -11.62 49.20
CA PHE A 15 0.16 -10.58 48.32
C PHE A 15 1.24 -10.04 47.38
N GLY A 16 2.49 -9.88 47.85
CA GLY A 16 3.63 -9.50 47.02
C GLY A 16 3.92 -10.53 45.93
N TYR A 17 3.91 -11.82 46.27
CA TYR A 17 4.08 -12.90 45.30
C TYR A 17 2.94 -12.98 44.28
N ARG A 18 1.68 -12.85 44.73
CA ARG A 18 0.51 -12.77 43.84
C ARG A 18 0.58 -11.59 42.88
N ALA A 19 0.98 -10.41 43.36
CA ALA A 19 1.18 -9.23 42.52
C ALA A 19 2.31 -9.43 41.50
N TYR A 20 3.42 -10.05 41.91
CA TYR A 20 4.54 -10.38 41.03
C TYR A 20 4.15 -11.37 39.91
N VAL A 21 3.42 -12.43 40.25
CA VAL A 21 2.94 -13.43 39.28
C VAL A 21 1.95 -12.80 38.30
N ASN A 22 0.99 -12.02 38.78
CA ASN A 22 0.02 -11.33 37.93
C ASN A 22 0.70 -10.30 37.02
N SER A 23 1.72 -9.58 37.51
CA SER A 23 2.50 -8.63 36.70
C SER A 23 3.28 -9.34 35.60
N ARG A 24 3.92 -10.48 35.90
CA ARG A 24 4.58 -11.31 34.87
C ARG A 24 3.61 -11.85 33.84
N GLN A 25 2.43 -12.30 34.25
CA GLN A 25 1.39 -12.77 33.32
C GLN A 25 0.85 -11.63 32.45
N ALA A 26 0.62 -10.45 33.01
CA ALA A 26 0.22 -9.27 32.25
C ALA A 26 1.31 -8.85 31.25
N LEU A 27 2.58 -8.88 31.65
CA LEU A 27 3.72 -8.61 30.76
C LEU A 27 3.84 -9.67 29.66
N GLN A 28 3.64 -10.94 29.95
CA GLN A 28 3.62 -12.00 28.93
C GLN A 28 2.46 -11.85 27.95
N ILE A 29 1.26 -11.49 28.42
CA ILE A 29 0.12 -11.21 27.55
C ILE A 29 0.40 -9.99 26.67
N LEU A 30 1.01 -8.94 27.23
CA LEU A 30 1.43 -7.76 26.47
C LEU A 30 2.53 -8.10 25.46
N GLU A 31 3.51 -8.92 25.80
CA GLU A 31 4.56 -9.38 24.87
C GLU A 31 4.01 -10.30 23.76
N ILE A 32 2.99 -11.09 24.04
CA ILE A 32 2.33 -11.97 23.06
C ILE A 32 1.36 -11.18 22.16
N GLN A 33 0.70 -10.14 22.69
CA GLN A 33 -0.28 -9.34 21.95
C GLN A 33 0.30 -8.10 21.27
N ALA A 34 1.37 -7.49 21.79
CA ALA A 34 2.01 -6.32 21.18
C ALA A 34 2.48 -6.55 19.73
N PRO A 35 3.04 -7.71 19.34
CA PRO A 35 3.40 -8.00 17.95
C PRO A 35 2.17 -8.04 17.02
N ASN A 36 0.99 -8.39 17.55
CA ASN A 36 -0.25 -8.46 16.79
C ASN A 36 -0.97 -7.10 16.70
N ILE A 37 -0.89 -6.27 17.74
CA ILE A 37 -1.50 -4.93 17.79
C ILE A 37 -0.64 -3.90 17.03
N MET A 38 0.68 -4.09 16.97
CA MET A 38 1.61 -3.21 16.24
C MET A 38 1.93 -3.66 14.82
N ARG A 39 1.19 -4.63 14.28
CA ARG A 39 1.51 -5.18 12.96
C ARG A 39 1.07 -4.25 11.83
N ILE A 40 2.04 -3.74 11.08
CA ILE A 40 1.81 -3.25 9.72
C ILE A 40 1.89 -4.44 8.77
N ALA A 41 0.93 -4.54 7.86
CA ALA A 41 0.90 -5.59 6.86
C ALA A 41 0.30 -5.03 5.57
N PHE A 42 1.00 -5.21 4.46
CA PHE A 42 0.51 -4.78 3.16
C PHE A 42 -0.10 -5.93 2.39
N ASP A 43 -1.20 -5.63 1.72
CA ASP A 43 -1.80 -6.44 0.66
C ASP A 43 -1.69 -5.65 -0.64
N THR A 44 -0.86 -6.14 -1.56
CA THR A 44 -0.55 -5.46 -2.81
C THR A 44 -1.09 -6.25 -3.99
N GLN A 45 -1.86 -5.58 -4.84
CA GLN A 45 -2.47 -6.16 -6.04
C GLN A 45 -2.04 -5.35 -7.26
N VAL A 46 -1.82 -6.06 -8.37
CA VAL A 46 -1.43 -5.45 -9.64
C VAL A 46 -2.30 -5.98 -10.76
N PHE A 47 -2.80 -5.07 -11.58
CA PHE A 47 -3.63 -5.41 -12.73
C PHE A 47 -3.57 -4.31 -13.79
N ALA A 48 -3.89 -4.68 -15.02
CA ALA A 48 -4.15 -3.72 -16.08
C ALA A 48 -5.42 -2.92 -15.78
N LEU A 49 -5.29 -1.60 -15.78
CA LEU A 49 -6.44 -0.72 -15.71
C LEU A 49 -7.08 -0.60 -17.10
N THR A 50 -8.40 -0.76 -17.12
CA THR A 50 -9.25 -0.80 -18.31
C THR A 50 -10.49 0.06 -18.05
N PRO A 51 -11.24 0.45 -19.09
CA PRO A 51 -12.50 1.15 -18.88
C PRO A 51 -13.48 0.42 -17.95
N ALA A 52 -13.41 -0.92 -17.86
CA ALA A 52 -14.31 -1.72 -17.05
C ALA A 52 -14.02 -1.68 -15.54
N ASN A 53 -12.77 -1.41 -15.14
CA ASN A 53 -12.35 -1.38 -13.74
C ASN A 53 -11.82 -0.01 -13.28
N LEU A 54 -11.77 0.99 -14.17
CA LEU A 54 -11.42 2.38 -13.83
C LEU A 54 -12.32 2.93 -12.71
N GLU A 55 -13.63 2.90 -12.91
CA GLU A 55 -14.60 3.49 -11.97
C GLU A 55 -14.52 2.87 -10.55
N PRO A 56 -14.47 1.53 -10.38
CA PRO A 56 -14.20 0.92 -9.09
C PRO A 56 -12.89 1.39 -8.43
N VAL A 57 -11.82 1.55 -9.18
CA VAL A 57 -10.51 2.01 -8.66
C VAL A 57 -10.60 3.46 -8.21
N LEU A 58 -11.19 4.35 -9.02
CA LEU A 58 -11.39 5.74 -8.63
C LEU A 58 -12.26 5.90 -7.38
N LYS A 59 -13.30 5.06 -7.24
CA LYS A 59 -14.13 5.03 -6.03
C LYS A 59 -13.34 4.67 -4.77
N SER A 60 -12.32 3.82 -4.88
CA SER A 60 -11.50 3.44 -3.73
C SER A 60 -10.65 4.60 -3.17
N VAL A 61 -10.37 5.62 -3.99
CA VAL A 61 -9.60 6.82 -3.63
C VAL A 61 -10.42 8.10 -3.70
N ALA A 62 -11.76 8.00 -3.85
CA ALA A 62 -12.65 9.12 -4.10
C ALA A 62 -12.60 10.24 -3.04
N ALA A 63 -12.27 9.91 -1.79
CA ALA A 63 -12.12 10.90 -0.73
C ALA A 63 -11.01 11.91 -1.01
N GLN A 64 -9.97 11.54 -1.76
CA GLN A 64 -8.91 12.46 -2.20
C GLN A 64 -9.44 13.48 -3.22
N PHE A 65 -10.46 13.11 -3.99
CA PHE A 65 -11.10 13.95 -4.99
C PHE A 65 -12.29 14.75 -4.44
N GLY A 66 -12.41 14.90 -3.12
CA GLY A 66 -13.43 15.74 -2.50
C GLY A 66 -13.25 17.23 -2.83
N GLY A 67 -14.36 17.93 -3.11
CA GLY A 67 -14.37 19.37 -3.38
C GLY A 67 -14.27 19.74 -4.86
N ALA A 68 -14.31 21.06 -5.16
CA ALA A 68 -14.38 21.56 -6.54
C ALA A 68 -13.13 21.23 -7.39
N GLY A 69 -11.96 21.05 -6.76
CA GLY A 69 -10.72 20.66 -7.45
C GLY A 69 -10.67 19.18 -7.83
N GLY A 70 -11.20 18.29 -7.00
CA GLY A 70 -11.09 16.85 -7.24
C GLY A 70 -11.93 16.34 -8.40
N GLN A 71 -13.05 16.99 -8.70
CA GLN A 71 -13.83 16.65 -9.89
C GLN A 71 -13.11 17.02 -11.20
N ALA A 72 -12.34 18.12 -11.20
CA ALA A 72 -11.50 18.48 -12.34
C ALA A 72 -10.35 17.47 -12.51
N GLU A 73 -9.74 17.03 -11.41
CA GLU A 73 -8.67 16.03 -11.41
C GLU A 73 -9.14 14.65 -11.90
N ILE A 74 -10.36 14.23 -11.53
CA ILE A 74 -10.98 13.02 -12.09
C ILE A 74 -11.19 13.15 -13.61
N GLU A 75 -11.66 14.30 -14.08
CA GLU A 75 -11.90 14.50 -15.51
C GLU A 75 -10.58 14.61 -16.30
N GLU A 76 -9.52 15.16 -15.71
CA GLU A 76 -8.17 15.13 -16.27
C GLU A 76 -7.62 13.70 -16.35
N LEU A 77 -7.77 12.93 -15.26
CA LEU A 77 -7.41 11.52 -15.22
C LEU A 77 -8.13 10.71 -16.30
N LYS A 78 -9.43 10.92 -16.50
CA LYS A 78 -10.18 10.24 -17.57
C LYS A 78 -9.65 10.59 -18.96
N LYS A 79 -9.21 11.83 -19.19
CA LYS A 79 -8.61 12.24 -20.46
C LYS A 79 -7.23 11.61 -20.68
N GLU A 80 -6.40 11.55 -19.64
CA GLU A 80 -5.12 10.85 -19.70
C GLU A 80 -5.28 9.32 -19.76
N PHE A 81 -6.40 8.81 -19.26
CA PHE A 81 -6.69 7.38 -19.28
C PHE A 81 -6.67 6.83 -20.71
N ASP A 82 -7.29 7.55 -21.64
CA ASP A 82 -7.37 7.14 -23.05
C ASP A 82 -6.03 7.26 -23.79
N SER A 83 -5.05 8.03 -23.27
CA SER A 83 -3.78 8.28 -23.94
C SER A 83 -2.68 7.24 -23.65
N HIS A 84 -2.94 6.32 -22.72
CA HIS A 84 -1.96 5.35 -22.24
C HIS A 84 -2.59 3.97 -22.00
N LEU A 85 -1.74 2.95 -21.97
CA LEU A 85 -2.09 1.66 -21.38
C LEU A 85 -1.63 1.65 -19.94
N TRP A 86 -2.55 1.43 -19.01
CA TRP A 86 -2.30 1.67 -17.59
C TRP A 86 -2.12 0.37 -16.81
N ILE A 87 -1.15 0.37 -15.90
CA ILE A 87 -1.03 -0.61 -14.81
C ILE A 87 -1.43 0.09 -13.51
N ALA A 88 -2.32 -0.54 -12.75
CA ALA A 88 -2.65 -0.11 -11.40
C ALA A 88 -1.96 -1.03 -10.39
N VAL A 89 -1.22 -0.43 -9.45
CA VAL A 89 -0.67 -1.09 -8.27
C VAL A 89 -1.44 -0.57 -7.06
N MET A 90 -2.28 -1.42 -6.48
CA MET A 90 -3.08 -1.12 -5.30
C MET A 90 -2.42 -1.71 -4.07
N THR A 91 -2.08 -0.87 -3.11
CA THR A 91 -1.44 -1.25 -1.85
C THR A 91 -2.37 -0.91 -0.70
N ARG A 92 -2.92 -1.93 -0.05
CA ARG A 92 -3.78 -1.77 1.12
C ARG A 92 -3.02 -2.08 2.39
N ASN A 93 -3.08 -1.20 3.37
CA ASN A 93 -2.61 -1.52 4.72
C ASN A 93 -3.69 -2.34 5.44
N ARG A 94 -3.43 -3.63 5.65
CA ARG A 94 -4.28 -4.55 6.45
C ARG A 94 -3.84 -4.64 7.91
N GLY A 95 -2.81 -3.89 8.28
CA GLY A 95 -2.36 -3.75 9.65
C GLY A 95 -3.31 -2.94 10.51
N LEU A 96 -2.97 -2.84 11.80
CA LEU A 96 -3.72 -2.06 12.79
C LEU A 96 -3.08 -0.70 13.08
N GLN A 97 -1.94 -0.40 12.46
CA GLN A 97 -1.22 0.87 12.60
C GLN A 97 -0.96 1.53 11.25
N ASN A 98 -0.77 2.85 11.27
CA ASN A 98 -0.32 3.61 10.10
C ASN A 98 1.07 3.14 9.68
N ALA A 99 1.25 2.85 8.40
CA ALA A 99 2.58 2.64 7.84
C ALA A 99 3.16 3.99 7.42
N THR A 100 4.39 4.32 7.82
CA THR A 100 5.02 5.61 7.48
C THR A 100 6.16 5.45 6.47
N ASP A 101 6.43 6.52 5.72
CA ASP A 101 7.48 6.61 4.70
C ASP A 101 7.43 5.38 3.76
N VAL A 102 6.25 5.11 3.20
CA VAL A 102 6.01 3.92 2.38
C VAL A 102 6.49 4.18 0.95
N VAL A 103 7.41 3.36 0.47
CA VAL A 103 7.92 3.41 -0.90
C VAL A 103 7.31 2.27 -1.70
N THR A 104 6.59 2.60 -2.77
CA THR A 104 6.14 1.64 -3.79
C THR A 104 7.09 1.74 -4.99
N GLN A 105 7.91 0.72 -5.20
CA GLN A 105 8.81 0.62 -6.36
C GLN A 105 8.24 -0.36 -7.37
N VAL A 106 8.06 0.07 -8.61
CA VAL A 106 7.49 -0.75 -9.69
C VAL A 106 8.49 -0.84 -10.83
N ARG A 107 8.88 -2.07 -11.15
CA ARG A 107 9.84 -2.40 -12.20
C ARG A 107 9.12 -2.92 -13.43
N LEU A 108 9.46 -2.35 -14.58
CA LEU A 108 8.80 -2.57 -15.86
C LEU A 108 9.84 -2.82 -16.95
N THR A 109 9.44 -3.51 -18.01
CA THR A 109 10.31 -3.83 -19.17
C THR A 109 10.05 -2.89 -20.36
N THR A 110 9.24 -1.85 -20.16
CA THR A 110 8.88 -0.86 -21.18
C THR A 110 8.94 0.55 -20.58
N PRO A 111 9.20 1.58 -21.40
CA PRO A 111 9.26 2.95 -20.91
C PRO A 111 7.97 3.44 -20.25
N ILE A 112 8.11 4.18 -19.16
CA ILE A 112 7.05 4.85 -18.42
C ILE A 112 6.81 6.21 -19.06
N THR A 113 5.57 6.48 -19.44
CA THR A 113 5.19 7.74 -20.10
C THR A 113 4.23 8.58 -19.26
N ALA A 114 3.60 7.99 -18.25
CA ALA A 114 2.84 8.71 -17.23
C ALA A 114 2.92 7.99 -15.87
N LEU A 115 2.90 8.76 -14.77
CA LEU A 115 2.93 8.23 -13.41
C LEU A 115 2.04 9.09 -12.52
N GLN A 116 1.13 8.45 -11.80
CA GLN A 116 0.19 9.09 -10.89
C GLN A 116 0.02 8.28 -9.59
N GLY A 117 -0.28 8.95 -8.49
CA GLY A 117 -0.41 8.37 -7.16
C GLY A 117 -1.58 8.95 -6.40
N TYR A 118 -2.54 8.10 -6.05
CA TYR A 118 -3.73 8.43 -5.28
C TYR A 118 -3.84 7.66 -3.96
N SER A 119 -4.22 8.33 -2.88
CA SER A 119 -4.58 7.75 -1.58
C SER A 119 -5.64 8.63 -0.93
N SER A 120 -6.64 8.02 -0.29
CA SER A 120 -7.72 8.77 0.38
C SER A 120 -7.24 9.65 1.55
N THR A 121 -6.03 9.43 2.07
CA THR A 121 -5.53 10.14 3.26
C THR A 121 -4.16 10.81 3.07
N GLY A 122 -3.47 10.62 1.93
CA GLY A 122 -2.08 11.06 1.78
C GLY A 122 -1.75 11.66 0.42
N TYR A 123 -0.70 12.49 0.39
CA TYR A 123 -0.08 13.00 -0.83
C TYR A 123 1.10 12.09 -1.22
N ALA A 124 1.25 11.83 -2.52
CA ALA A 124 2.35 11.05 -3.08
C ALA A 124 3.42 11.96 -3.68
N ARG A 125 4.70 11.67 -3.41
CA ARG A 125 5.81 12.19 -4.21
C ARG A 125 6.26 11.12 -5.20
N MET A 126 6.17 11.46 -6.47
CA MET A 126 6.42 10.53 -7.58
C MET A 126 7.76 10.80 -8.24
N GLU A 127 8.50 9.74 -8.56
CA GLU A 127 9.77 9.82 -9.29
C GLU A 127 9.88 8.62 -10.25
N VAL A 128 10.47 8.87 -11.43
CA VAL A 128 10.82 7.82 -12.38
C VAL A 128 12.34 7.72 -12.44
N LYS A 129 12.87 6.50 -12.31
CA LYS A 129 14.31 6.20 -12.40
C LYS A 129 14.52 5.23 -13.56
N GLU A 130 15.43 5.58 -14.45
CA GLU A 130 15.86 4.69 -15.53
C GLU A 130 16.60 3.48 -14.90
N GLY A 131 16.16 2.27 -15.26
CA GLY A 131 16.79 1.02 -14.84
C GLY A 131 17.91 0.61 -15.80
N GLY A 132 18.41 -0.62 -15.66
CA GLY A 132 19.31 -1.20 -16.67
C GLY A 132 18.68 -1.25 -18.07
N ILE A 133 19.44 -1.67 -19.08
CA ILE A 133 19.00 -1.68 -20.49
C ILE A 133 17.61 -2.29 -20.65
N GLY A 134 16.65 -1.48 -21.10
CA GLY A 134 15.27 -1.90 -21.38
C GLY A 134 14.37 -2.05 -20.14
N LYS A 135 14.77 -1.53 -18.98
CA LYS A 135 13.96 -1.55 -17.76
C LYS A 135 13.79 -0.16 -17.20
N GLU A 136 12.60 0.14 -16.71
CA GLU A 136 12.34 1.36 -15.96
C GLU A 136 11.78 1.04 -14.58
N THR A 137 12.08 1.91 -13.61
CA THR A 137 11.57 1.81 -12.25
C THR A 137 10.81 3.08 -11.89
N ALA A 138 9.50 2.96 -11.67
CA ALA A 138 8.74 3.99 -10.98
C ALA A 138 8.94 3.84 -9.48
N ALA A 139 9.15 4.93 -8.76
CA ALA A 139 9.02 4.94 -7.31
C ALA A 139 8.02 6.01 -6.88
N VAL A 140 7.07 5.60 -6.05
CA VAL A 140 6.08 6.48 -5.44
C VAL A 140 6.26 6.43 -3.93
N ASN A 141 6.52 7.60 -3.35
CA ASN A 141 6.73 7.78 -1.92
C ASN A 141 5.45 8.32 -1.29
N TRP A 142 4.92 7.57 -0.33
CA TRP A 142 3.75 7.93 0.46
C TRP A 142 4.19 8.32 1.86
N ASN A 143 3.73 9.47 2.35
CA ASN A 143 4.04 9.90 3.71
C ASN A 143 3.52 8.88 4.74
N TYR A 144 2.29 8.40 4.54
CA TYR A 144 1.71 7.31 5.32
C TYR A 144 0.57 6.60 4.57
N ILE A 145 0.27 5.37 4.98
CA ILE A 145 -0.94 4.62 4.58
C ILE A 145 -1.63 4.14 5.86
N GLU A 146 -2.83 4.65 6.13
CA GLU A 146 -3.61 4.29 7.32
C GLU A 146 -4.20 2.87 7.22
N PRO A 147 -4.55 2.23 8.35
CA PRO A 147 -5.28 0.98 8.38
C PRO A 147 -6.52 0.99 7.49
N ALA A 148 -6.71 -0.11 6.76
CA ALA A 148 -7.78 -0.33 5.80
C ALA A 148 -7.81 0.59 4.57
N ILE A 149 -6.97 1.63 4.51
CA ILE A 149 -6.82 2.53 3.36
C ILE A 149 -6.00 1.87 2.25
N THR A 150 -6.38 2.17 1.02
CA THR A 150 -5.69 1.71 -0.19
C THR A 150 -5.02 2.88 -0.89
N ALA A 151 -3.72 2.78 -1.08
CA ALA A 151 -2.97 3.64 -1.98
C ALA A 151 -2.95 3.01 -3.38
N VAL A 152 -3.09 3.83 -4.41
CA VAL A 152 -3.16 3.41 -5.81
C VAL A 152 -2.07 4.14 -6.58
N THR A 153 -1.15 3.39 -7.16
CA THR A 153 -0.16 3.90 -8.11
C THR A 153 -0.61 3.53 -9.51
N LEU A 154 -0.80 4.52 -10.37
CA LEU A 154 -1.15 4.34 -11.78
C LEU A 154 0.08 4.62 -12.65
N ILE A 155 0.40 3.70 -13.54
CA ILE A 155 1.56 3.79 -14.41
C ILE A 155 1.09 3.66 -15.86
N GLY A 156 1.22 4.74 -16.61
CA GLY A 156 0.85 4.82 -18.02
C GLY A 156 2.03 4.44 -18.89
N LEU A 157 1.77 3.55 -19.86
CA LEU A 157 2.74 2.95 -20.75
C LEU A 157 2.31 3.12 -22.21
N GLN A 158 3.30 3.15 -23.11
CA GLN A 158 3.09 3.12 -24.56
C GLN A 158 3.99 2.05 -25.21
N PRO A 159 3.69 0.76 -24.97
CA PRO A 159 4.48 -0.34 -25.52
C PRO A 159 4.48 -0.34 -27.05
N LYS A 160 5.66 -0.59 -27.63
CA LYS A 160 5.87 -0.57 -29.10
C LYS A 160 5.04 -1.63 -29.85
N ASP A 161 4.73 -2.74 -29.20
CA ASP A 161 3.98 -3.86 -29.80
C ASP A 161 2.50 -3.52 -30.05
N PHE A 162 1.99 -2.45 -29.42
CA PHE A 162 0.68 -1.92 -29.70
C PHE A 162 0.80 -0.88 -30.82
N ALA A 163 0.61 -1.34 -32.06
CA ALA A 163 0.75 -0.53 -33.28
C ALA A 163 -0.23 0.67 -33.39
N GLY A 164 -1.22 0.76 -32.50
CA GLY A 164 -2.16 1.87 -32.42
C GLY A 164 -1.53 3.10 -31.74
N LYS A 165 -1.69 4.27 -32.35
CA LYS A 165 -1.50 5.54 -31.62
C LYS A 165 -2.69 5.72 -30.68
N ALA A 166 -2.44 6.27 -29.49
CA ALA A 166 -3.48 6.74 -28.60
C ALA A 166 -4.54 7.59 -29.35
N PRO A 167 -5.85 7.42 -29.07
CA PRO A 167 -6.41 6.54 -28.06
C PRO A 167 -6.42 5.06 -28.47
N TYR A 168 -6.15 4.17 -27.52
CA TYR A 168 -6.12 2.73 -27.75
C TYR A 168 -7.51 2.15 -27.97
N SER A 169 -7.64 1.20 -28.89
CA SER A 169 -8.95 0.61 -29.21
C SER A 169 -9.46 -0.31 -28.09
N LYS A 170 -10.76 -0.65 -28.13
CA LYS A 170 -11.34 -1.70 -27.26
C LYS A 170 -10.65 -3.05 -27.41
N LYS A 171 -10.10 -3.33 -28.60
CA LYS A 171 -9.33 -4.55 -28.86
C LYS A 171 -7.97 -4.48 -28.16
N ASP A 172 -7.28 -3.35 -28.27
CA ASP A 172 -5.98 -3.13 -27.65
C ASP A 172 -6.08 -3.21 -26.13
N THR A 173 -7.04 -2.51 -25.52
CA THR A 173 -7.28 -2.58 -24.07
C THR A 173 -7.62 -3.99 -23.57
N ARG A 174 -8.27 -4.82 -24.39
CA ARG A 174 -8.54 -6.24 -24.07
C ARG A 174 -7.28 -7.11 -24.18
N ILE A 175 -6.42 -6.85 -25.16
CA ILE A 175 -5.12 -7.54 -25.29
C ILE A 175 -4.25 -7.13 -24.11
N TRP A 176 -4.21 -5.83 -23.80
CA TRP A 176 -3.52 -5.27 -22.65
C TRP A 176 -3.94 -5.94 -21.35
N SER A 177 -5.25 -6.08 -21.09
CA SER A 177 -5.72 -6.71 -19.85
C SER A 177 -5.29 -8.16 -19.67
N ARG A 178 -5.06 -8.87 -20.78
CA ARG A 178 -4.54 -10.24 -20.78
C ARG A 178 -3.01 -10.28 -20.64
N ASP A 179 -2.31 -9.38 -21.32
CA ASP A 179 -0.88 -9.50 -21.61
C ASP A 179 0.01 -8.50 -20.85
N PHE A 180 -0.56 -7.61 -20.02
CA PHE A 180 0.21 -6.58 -19.29
C PHE A 180 1.38 -7.13 -18.46
N ARG A 181 1.28 -8.39 -18.01
CA ARG A 181 2.34 -9.10 -17.26
C ARG A 181 3.63 -9.29 -18.05
N LEU A 182 3.59 -9.19 -19.38
CA LEU A 182 4.81 -9.18 -20.21
C LEU A 182 5.64 -7.90 -20.02
N TYR A 183 4.97 -6.83 -19.58
CA TYR A 183 5.54 -5.49 -19.42
C TYR A 183 5.85 -5.14 -17.95
N PHE A 184 5.43 -6.01 -17.02
CA PHE A 184 5.52 -5.83 -15.58
C PHE A 184 6.43 -6.89 -14.96
N GLU A 185 7.44 -6.47 -14.20
CA GLU A 185 8.35 -7.39 -13.53
C GLU A 185 8.00 -7.57 -12.06
N LEU A 186 7.85 -6.46 -11.33
CA LEU A 186 7.70 -6.51 -9.88
C LEU A 186 7.16 -5.18 -9.36
N ALA A 187 6.24 -5.25 -8.40
CA ALA A 187 5.94 -4.17 -7.47
C ALA A 187 6.43 -4.58 -6.08
N GLU A 188 7.32 -3.78 -5.51
CA GLU A 188 7.81 -3.92 -4.14
C GLU A 188 7.30 -2.74 -3.32
N VAL A 189 6.66 -3.02 -2.19
CA VAL A 189 6.20 -2.02 -1.23
C VAL A 189 6.99 -2.19 0.04
N LYS A 190 7.58 -1.11 0.54
CA LYS A 190 8.35 -1.10 1.79
C LYS A 190 7.92 0.06 2.67
N SER A 191 7.75 -0.15 3.97
CA SER A 191 7.62 0.93 4.95
C SER A 191 8.87 1.07 5.81
N LYS A 192 8.99 2.21 6.49
CA LYS A 192 10.06 2.46 7.46
C LYS A 192 10.10 1.46 8.60
N GLU A 193 8.93 0.97 9.02
CA GLU A 193 8.78 -0.02 10.09
C GLU A 193 9.17 -1.43 9.63
N GLY A 194 9.61 -1.61 8.37
CA GLY A 194 10.11 -2.87 7.84
C GLY A 194 9.03 -3.80 7.31
N ALA A 195 7.78 -3.33 7.15
CA ALA A 195 6.76 -4.09 6.43
C ALA A 195 7.09 -4.09 4.93
N ILE A 196 7.04 -5.28 4.33
CA ILE A 196 7.35 -5.49 2.92
C ILE A 196 6.24 -6.32 2.26
N ALA A 197 5.83 -5.92 1.07
CA ALA A 197 5.00 -6.74 0.19
C ALA A 197 5.52 -6.74 -1.24
N TYR A 198 5.20 -7.81 -1.96
CA TYR A 198 5.59 -8.04 -3.34
C TYR A 198 4.37 -8.42 -4.16
N ALA A 199 4.33 -7.94 -5.40
CA ALA A 199 3.37 -8.41 -6.40
C ALA A 199 4.04 -8.60 -7.76
N TYR A 200 3.62 -9.66 -8.45
CA TYR A 200 4.14 -10.15 -9.73
C TYR A 200 3.00 -10.27 -10.75
#